data_AF-R1I1U9-F1
#
_entry.id   AF-R1I1U9-F1
#
_cell.length_a   1.000
_cell.length_b   1.000
_cell.length_c   1.000
_cell.angle_alpha   90.00
_cell.angle_beta   90.00
_cell.angle_gamma   90.00
#
_symmetry.space_group_name_H-M   'P 1'
#
loop_
_entity.id
_entity.type
_entity.pdbx_description
1 polymer ?
#
loop_
_entity_poly.entity_id
_entity_poly.type
_entity_poly.pdbx_seq_one_letter_code
_entity_poly.pdbx_strand_id
1 'polypeptide(L)'
;MSDQIDTGVLYREDNINALSNMPSNSVDLVYLDPPFFSNRSYEVIWGDEAEVRSFEDRWEGGIQVYIDWMRNRVRHLYRILKSTGSLYLHCDPHASHYLKVMLDEIFTVTSFRNEVIWKRTGSHNSARRWGPQHDAILFYSKSDAFTWNKVYQAYDLSYVEEKFKYEDARGRYQDVALTGPGRRAGDSGLPWRGVDPNCSGRHWAIPSLMYEYFEKITGRSLSSLPISERLDEADRVGLIHWPAKRGGQPRFKQYLHISPGVPVQDVVVDVHPINSRAAERLGYPTQKPEALLKRIIESSSNVGDIVVDPFCGCGTAVSAAQQLGRRWIGIDISPTAMEIIRQRMRRVTSSPIQVLGMPDSEESLRRLKPFEFQNWVIQKFVGTHSPRLSGDMGIDGYSFMVNHPIQVKRSDRVGRNVIDNFETAMRRGKHEVGYVVAFSFTRNAREEAARARWADGLEVRLITVKNLLEPRLDEKIPELASVSELPLPPSRSAAARPTPEDLIASDKAAG
;
A
#
# COMPACT_ATOMS: atom_id res chain seq x y z
N MET A 1 19.83 -18.00 15.74
CA MET A 1 19.16 -16.68 15.63
C MET A 1 17.90 -16.94 14.83
N SER A 2 16.72 -16.53 15.31
CA SER A 2 15.45 -16.99 14.71
C SER A 2 15.35 -16.57 13.23
N ASP A 3 15.15 -17.54 12.33
CA ASP A 3 14.87 -17.35 10.89
C ASP A 3 13.49 -16.69 10.62
N GLN A 4 12.95 -15.98 11.61
CA GLN A 4 11.62 -15.42 11.58
C GLN A 4 11.69 -13.99 11.06
N ILE A 5 11.08 -13.77 9.89
CA ILE A 5 10.89 -12.45 9.32
C ILE A 5 9.80 -11.70 10.10
N ASP A 6 10.05 -10.45 10.48
CA ASP A 6 9.06 -9.58 11.11
C ASP A 6 7.92 -9.28 10.12
N THR A 7 6.67 -9.38 10.59
CA THR A 7 5.47 -9.18 9.77
C THR A 7 4.44 -8.33 10.50
N GLY A 8 3.50 -7.74 9.76
CA GLY A 8 2.64 -6.68 10.28
C GLY A 8 3.37 -5.35 10.43
N VAL A 9 4.45 -5.17 9.66
CA VAL A 9 5.39 -4.05 9.78
C VAL A 9 5.48 -3.28 8.47
N LEU A 10 5.78 -1.99 8.60
CA LEU A 10 6.11 -1.11 7.48
C LEU A 10 7.62 -0.81 7.51
N TYR A 11 8.31 -0.97 6.39
CA TYR A 11 9.68 -0.50 6.24
C TYR A 11 9.68 0.85 5.53
N ARG A 12 10.31 1.83 6.18
CA ARG A 12 10.45 3.18 5.66
C ARG A 12 11.87 3.43 5.17
N GLU A 13 12.18 2.88 4.01
CA GLU A 13 13.50 2.94 3.39
C GLU A 13 13.39 2.67 1.89
N ASP A 14 14.51 2.72 1.17
CA ASP A 14 14.56 2.15 -0.18
C ASP A 14 14.29 0.64 -0.08
N ASN A 15 13.30 0.16 -0.83
CA ASN A 15 12.89 -1.23 -0.80
C ASN A 15 14.03 -2.22 -1.11
N ILE A 16 15.07 -1.83 -1.85
CA ILE A 16 16.20 -2.74 -2.09
C ILE A 16 16.92 -3.11 -0.79
N ASN A 17 17.01 -2.20 0.17
CA ASN A 17 17.67 -2.43 1.45
C ASN A 17 16.85 -3.42 2.28
N ALA A 18 15.56 -3.15 2.45
CA ALA A 18 14.64 -4.04 3.16
C ALA A 18 14.62 -5.44 2.52
N LEU A 19 14.46 -5.51 1.19
CA LEU A 19 14.43 -6.76 0.44
C LEU A 19 15.77 -7.53 0.51
N SER A 20 16.91 -6.85 0.60
CA SER A 20 18.22 -7.51 0.71
C SER A 20 18.39 -8.26 2.05
N ASN A 21 17.80 -7.72 3.13
CA ASN A 21 17.90 -8.26 4.48
C ASN A 21 16.88 -9.39 4.77
N MET A 22 15.87 -9.55 3.91
CA MET A 22 14.86 -10.61 4.10
C MET A 22 15.45 -12.01 3.84
N PRO A 23 15.05 -13.05 4.59
CA PRO A 23 15.48 -14.43 4.32
C PRO A 23 14.99 -14.93 2.95
N SER A 24 15.79 -15.76 2.29
CA SER A 24 15.39 -16.42 1.05
C SER A 24 14.23 -17.40 1.30
N ASN A 25 13.36 -17.61 0.29
CA ASN A 25 12.22 -18.54 0.38
C ASN A 25 11.32 -18.34 1.61
N SER A 26 11.04 -17.10 1.98
CA SER A 26 10.25 -16.72 3.14
C SER A 26 8.87 -16.17 2.79
N VAL A 27 8.66 -15.67 1.56
CA VAL A 27 7.45 -14.94 1.13
C VAL A 27 6.57 -15.79 0.22
N ASP A 28 5.25 -15.74 0.44
CA ASP A 28 4.27 -16.50 -0.33
C ASP A 28 3.74 -15.71 -1.53
N LEU A 29 3.53 -14.40 -1.37
CA LEU A 29 2.98 -13.56 -2.42
C LEU A 29 3.67 -12.19 -2.44
N VAL A 30 4.01 -11.74 -3.64
CA VAL A 30 4.45 -10.36 -3.89
C VAL A 30 3.45 -9.68 -4.81
N TYR A 31 2.95 -8.52 -4.40
CA TYR A 31 2.24 -7.60 -5.29
C TYR A 31 3.06 -6.31 -5.38
N LEU A 32 3.36 -5.85 -6.58
CA LEU A 32 4.09 -4.60 -6.78
C LEU A 32 3.39 -3.71 -7.80
N ASP A 33 3.28 -2.43 -7.44
CA ASP A 33 2.73 -1.34 -8.25
C ASP A 33 3.79 -0.23 -8.34
N PRO A 34 4.91 -0.47 -9.07
CA PRO A 34 6.00 0.50 -9.17
C PRO A 34 5.56 1.75 -9.95
N PRO A 35 6.37 2.83 -9.97
CA PRO A 35 6.18 3.94 -10.91
C PRO A 35 6.14 3.44 -12.36
N PHE A 36 5.23 3.97 -13.20
CA PHE A 36 4.94 3.40 -14.53
C PHE A 36 5.83 3.89 -15.67
N PHE A 37 6.87 4.69 -15.41
CA PHE A 37 7.66 5.34 -16.46
C PHE A 37 6.80 6.27 -17.36
N SER A 38 5.76 6.85 -16.78
CA SER A 38 4.79 7.71 -17.46
C SER A 38 5.33 9.11 -17.81
N ASN A 39 6.53 9.47 -17.34
CA ASN A 39 7.15 10.80 -17.49
C ASN A 39 6.29 11.95 -16.92
N ARG A 40 5.48 11.64 -15.91
CA ARG A 40 4.54 12.56 -15.26
C ARG A 40 5.01 12.94 -13.86
N SER A 41 4.59 14.12 -13.43
CA SER A 41 4.65 14.55 -12.03
C SER A 41 3.29 14.25 -11.40
N TYR A 42 3.23 13.32 -10.44
CA TYR A 42 1.99 13.06 -9.70
C TYR A 42 1.97 13.92 -8.45
N GLU A 43 1.06 14.88 -8.41
CA GLU A 43 0.85 15.75 -7.27
C GLU A 43 -0.10 15.09 -6.26
N VAL A 44 0.38 14.83 -5.05
CA VAL A 44 -0.47 14.46 -3.91
C VAL A 44 -0.97 15.75 -3.26
N ILE A 45 -2.29 15.98 -3.29
CA ILE A 45 -2.96 17.04 -2.53
C ILE A 45 -3.71 16.44 -1.35
N TRP A 46 -3.34 16.85 -0.15
CA TRP A 46 -3.92 16.38 1.11
C TRP A 46 -4.52 17.55 1.89
N GLY A 47 -5.80 17.44 2.26
CA GLY A 47 -6.54 18.47 3.01
C GLY A 47 -7.03 19.66 2.16
N ASP A 48 -7.77 20.56 2.80
CA ASP A 48 -8.25 21.83 2.20
C ASP A 48 -7.10 22.84 1.96
N GLU A 49 -5.87 22.50 2.33
CA GLU A 49 -4.68 23.34 2.15
C GLU A 49 -3.52 22.53 1.54
N ALA A 50 -3.34 22.71 0.22
CA ALA A 50 -2.10 22.67 -0.57
C ALA A 50 -0.87 21.89 -0.05
N GLU A 51 -0.97 20.59 0.27
CA GLU A 51 0.17 19.70 0.01
C GLU A 51 0.25 19.51 -1.52
N VAL A 52 1.41 19.73 -2.13
CA VAL A 52 1.68 19.32 -3.51
C VAL A 52 3.02 18.62 -3.46
N ARG A 53 3.02 17.30 -3.27
CA ARG A 53 4.23 16.50 -3.50
C ARG A 53 4.14 15.85 -4.86
N SER A 54 4.99 16.31 -5.77
CA SER A 54 5.23 15.68 -7.06
C SER A 54 6.11 14.44 -6.87
N PHE A 55 5.58 13.25 -7.14
CA PHE A 55 6.44 12.13 -7.50
C PHE A 55 6.84 12.34 -8.96
N GLU A 56 8.12 12.61 -9.20
CA GLU A 56 8.66 12.67 -10.57
C GLU A 56 8.90 11.25 -11.08
N ASP A 57 8.01 10.76 -11.94
CA ASP A 57 8.22 9.53 -12.70
C ASP A 57 9.08 9.82 -13.94
N ARG A 58 10.20 10.54 -13.73
CA ARG A 58 11.16 10.97 -14.74
C ARG A 58 12.48 10.25 -14.54
N TRP A 59 12.95 9.61 -15.60
CA TRP A 59 14.15 8.77 -15.56
C TRP A 59 15.16 9.31 -16.57
N GLU A 60 16.09 10.11 -16.07
CA GLU A 60 17.24 10.56 -16.88
C GLU A 60 18.02 9.33 -17.38
N GLY A 61 18.24 9.25 -18.70
CA GLY A 61 18.83 8.06 -19.35
C GLY A 61 17.83 7.08 -19.95
N GLY A 62 16.52 7.34 -19.83
CA GLY A 62 15.48 6.61 -20.54
C GLY A 62 15.08 5.27 -19.93
N ILE A 63 14.33 4.46 -20.70
CA ILE A 63 13.67 3.24 -20.20
C ILE A 63 14.66 2.22 -19.64
N GLN A 64 15.87 2.13 -20.19
CA GLN A 64 16.87 1.15 -19.74
C GLN A 64 17.27 1.38 -18.27
N VAL A 65 17.41 2.64 -17.84
CA VAL A 65 17.73 2.98 -16.44
C VAL A 65 16.62 2.51 -15.50
N TYR A 66 15.36 2.71 -15.90
CA TYR A 66 14.20 2.20 -15.14
C TYR A 66 14.19 0.67 -15.08
N ILE A 67 14.44 0.00 -16.20
CA ILE A 67 14.48 -1.47 -16.26
C ILE A 67 15.61 -2.02 -15.40
N ASP A 68 16.80 -1.43 -15.41
CA ASP A 68 17.92 -1.88 -14.57
C ASP A 68 17.63 -1.63 -13.07
N TRP A 69 16.98 -0.52 -12.75
CA TRP A 69 16.52 -0.22 -11.39
C TRP A 69 15.48 -1.23 -10.89
N MET A 70 14.51 -1.62 -11.74
CA MET A 70 13.54 -2.67 -11.44
C MET A 70 14.18 -4.06 -11.36
N ARG A 71 15.08 -4.40 -12.30
CA ARG A 71 15.79 -5.68 -12.37
C ARG A 71 16.50 -6.01 -11.06
N ASN A 72 17.18 -5.02 -10.47
CA ASN A 72 17.87 -5.20 -9.20
C ASN A 72 16.91 -5.59 -8.07
N ARG A 73 15.72 -4.97 -8.02
CA ARG A 73 14.68 -5.29 -7.03
C ARG A 73 14.04 -6.65 -7.27
N VAL A 74 13.70 -6.95 -8.53
CA VAL A 74 13.08 -8.23 -8.91
C VAL A 74 13.99 -9.42 -8.61
N ARG A 75 15.31 -9.29 -8.71
CA ARG A 75 16.25 -10.33 -8.26
C ARG A 75 16.10 -10.67 -6.77
N HIS A 76 15.92 -9.65 -5.91
CA HIS A 76 15.66 -9.89 -4.50
C HIS A 76 14.25 -10.47 -4.27
N LEU A 77 13.23 -10.00 -5.01
CA LEU A 77 11.87 -10.57 -4.94
C LEU A 77 11.85 -12.06 -5.31
N TYR A 78 12.53 -12.44 -6.39
CA TYR A 78 12.68 -13.84 -6.80
C TYR A 78 13.36 -14.69 -5.70
N ARG A 79 14.41 -14.15 -5.08
CA ARG A 79 15.15 -14.82 -3.99
C ARG A 79 14.27 -15.08 -2.76
N ILE A 80 13.47 -14.10 -2.34
CA ILE A 80 12.66 -14.21 -1.11
C ILE A 80 11.38 -15.03 -1.31
N LEU A 81 10.85 -15.13 -2.53
CA LEU A 81 9.67 -15.96 -2.81
C LEU A 81 9.93 -17.43 -2.51
N LYS A 82 8.96 -18.13 -1.89
CA LYS A 82 8.95 -19.58 -1.78
C LYS A 82 8.74 -20.23 -3.15
N SER A 83 9.10 -21.50 -3.30
CA SER A 83 8.81 -22.27 -4.53
C SER A 83 7.32 -22.31 -4.87
N THR A 84 6.46 -22.25 -3.85
CA THR A 84 5.00 -22.16 -3.97
C THR A 84 4.49 -20.73 -4.22
N GLY A 85 5.37 -19.74 -4.25
CA GLY A 85 5.00 -18.33 -4.23
C GLY A 85 4.77 -17.71 -5.61
N SER A 86 4.09 -16.58 -5.59
CA SER A 86 3.64 -15.84 -6.78
C SER A 86 4.02 -14.37 -6.74
N LEU A 87 4.17 -13.77 -7.93
CA LEU A 87 4.46 -12.37 -8.12
C LEU A 87 3.44 -11.75 -9.10
N TYR A 88 2.88 -10.61 -8.71
CA TYR A 88 2.00 -9.78 -9.52
C TYR A 88 2.63 -8.40 -9.73
N LEU A 89 2.92 -8.04 -10.98
CA LEU A 89 3.45 -6.73 -11.34
C LEU A 89 2.39 -5.92 -12.08
N HIS A 90 1.88 -4.87 -11.43
CA HIS A 90 0.97 -3.89 -12.04
C HIS A 90 1.76 -2.85 -12.84
N CYS A 91 1.37 -2.61 -14.09
CA CYS A 91 2.01 -1.62 -14.95
C CYS A 91 1.06 -1.11 -16.05
N ASP A 92 1.38 0.05 -16.61
CA ASP A 92 0.73 0.56 -17.80
C ASP A 92 1.51 0.19 -19.09
N PRO A 93 0.97 0.48 -20.28
CA PRO A 93 1.60 0.14 -21.55
C PRO A 93 2.96 0.81 -21.83
N HIS A 94 3.37 1.84 -21.07
CA HIS A 94 4.66 2.51 -21.28
C HIS A 94 5.84 1.60 -20.91
N ALA A 95 5.66 0.75 -19.88
CA ALA A 95 6.72 -0.10 -19.37
C ALA A 95 6.42 -1.61 -19.39
N SER A 96 5.15 -2.01 -19.51
CA SER A 96 4.72 -3.41 -19.31
C SER A 96 5.52 -4.44 -20.11
N HIS A 97 5.70 -4.22 -21.40
CA HIS A 97 6.41 -5.13 -22.30
C HIS A 97 7.90 -5.28 -21.94
N TYR A 98 8.56 -4.19 -21.56
CA TYR A 98 9.96 -4.20 -21.15
C TYR A 98 10.15 -4.90 -19.80
N LEU A 99 9.22 -4.67 -18.87
CA LEU A 99 9.19 -5.36 -17.58
C LEU A 99 8.91 -6.86 -17.74
N LYS A 100 8.03 -7.24 -18.67
CA LYS A 100 7.77 -8.65 -19.02
C LYS A 100 9.03 -9.36 -19.50
N VAL A 101 9.78 -8.76 -20.42
CA VAL A 101 11.06 -9.33 -20.90
C VAL A 101 12.07 -9.47 -19.76
N MET A 102 12.19 -8.43 -18.91
CA MET A 102 13.07 -8.49 -17.73
C MET A 102 12.64 -9.58 -16.72
N LEU A 103 11.33 -9.77 -16.53
CA LEU A 103 10.80 -10.84 -15.68
C LEU A 103 11.07 -12.22 -16.28
N ASP A 104 10.94 -12.39 -17.59
CA ASP A 104 11.28 -13.64 -18.28
C ASP A 104 12.77 -14.01 -18.11
N GLU A 105 13.67 -13.03 -18.09
CA GLU A 105 15.09 -13.29 -17.85
C GLU A 105 15.38 -13.75 -16.40
N ILE A 106 14.57 -13.34 -15.42
CA ILE A 106 14.78 -13.67 -14.00
C ILE A 106 14.01 -14.92 -13.59
N PHE A 107 12.73 -15.00 -13.95
CA PHE A 107 11.82 -16.09 -13.58
C PHE A 107 11.80 -17.22 -14.60
N THR A 108 12.27 -16.99 -15.84
CA THR A 108 12.06 -17.81 -17.05
C THR A 108 10.68 -17.62 -17.71
N VAL A 109 10.62 -17.83 -19.02
CA VAL A 109 9.38 -17.75 -19.82
C VAL A 109 8.32 -18.74 -19.39
N THR A 110 8.72 -19.91 -18.87
CA THR A 110 7.78 -20.95 -18.41
C THR A 110 7.09 -20.55 -17.13
N SER A 111 7.68 -19.67 -16.32
CA SER A 111 7.11 -19.19 -15.06
C SER A 111 5.98 -18.17 -15.23
N PHE A 112 5.85 -17.57 -16.41
CA PHE A 112 4.73 -16.70 -16.74
C PHE A 112 3.43 -17.49 -16.79
N ARG A 113 2.40 -17.03 -16.08
CA ARG A 113 1.11 -17.71 -15.98
C ARG A 113 0.10 -17.11 -16.94
N ASN A 114 -0.15 -15.81 -16.80
CA ASN A 114 -0.96 -15.02 -17.72
C ASN A 114 -0.81 -13.51 -17.45
N GLU A 115 -1.45 -12.71 -18.29
CA GLU A 115 -1.59 -11.27 -18.12
C GLU A 115 -3.04 -10.98 -17.70
N VAL A 116 -3.21 -10.28 -16.58
CA VAL A 116 -4.52 -9.83 -16.11
C VAL A 116 -4.74 -8.39 -16.58
N ILE A 117 -5.84 -8.17 -17.30
CA ILE A 117 -6.22 -6.87 -17.85
C ILE A 117 -7.29 -6.25 -16.96
N TRP A 118 -6.98 -5.12 -16.32
CA TRP A 118 -7.91 -4.42 -15.45
C TRP A 118 -8.46 -3.16 -16.11
N LYS A 119 -9.79 -3.08 -16.27
CA LYS A 119 -10.46 -1.90 -16.83
C LYS A 119 -10.50 -0.75 -15.81
N ARG A 120 -9.50 0.13 -15.89
CA ARG A 120 -9.30 1.26 -14.97
C ARG A 120 -10.08 2.53 -15.30
N THR A 121 -10.79 2.59 -16.42
CA THR A 121 -11.62 3.75 -16.77
C THR A 121 -12.71 3.38 -17.76
N GLY A 122 -13.72 4.25 -17.86
CA GLY A 122 -14.78 4.14 -18.88
C GLY A 122 -14.31 4.62 -20.25
N SER A 123 -15.26 4.95 -21.11
CA SER A 123 -14.99 5.41 -22.47
C SER A 123 -14.02 6.59 -22.49
N HIS A 124 -12.97 6.47 -23.31
CA HIS A 124 -11.95 7.50 -23.47
C HIS A 124 -11.78 7.82 -24.95
N ASN A 125 -12.06 9.07 -25.33
CA ASN A 125 -11.91 9.51 -26.72
C ASN A 125 -10.44 9.85 -26.96
N SER A 126 -9.76 9.04 -27.79
CA SER A 126 -8.45 9.34 -28.32
C SER A 126 -8.58 9.64 -29.80
N ALA A 127 -8.22 10.85 -30.23
CA ALA A 127 -8.53 11.34 -31.59
C ALA A 127 -7.87 10.53 -32.74
N ARG A 128 -6.80 9.77 -32.46
CA ARG A 128 -6.01 9.05 -33.46
C ARG A 128 -5.65 7.60 -33.07
N ARG A 129 -6.33 7.04 -32.06
CA ARG A 129 -6.08 5.67 -31.58
C ARG A 129 -7.24 5.16 -30.75
N TRP A 130 -7.25 3.86 -30.43
CA TRP A 130 -8.16 3.29 -29.44
C TRP A 130 -8.00 3.93 -28.07
N GLY A 131 -9.11 4.11 -27.35
CA GLY A 131 -9.10 4.70 -26.02
C GLY A 131 -8.36 3.80 -25.01
N PRO A 132 -7.31 4.28 -24.33
CA PRO A 132 -6.59 3.49 -23.34
C PRO A 132 -7.42 3.37 -22.05
N GLN A 133 -8.07 2.22 -21.88
CA GLN A 133 -9.01 1.98 -20.77
C GLN A 133 -8.50 1.04 -19.69
N HIS A 134 -7.36 0.38 -19.91
CA HIS A 134 -6.87 -0.66 -19.03
C HIS A 134 -5.40 -0.48 -18.65
N ASP A 135 -5.05 -1.10 -17.53
CA ASP A 135 -3.69 -1.43 -17.14
C ASP A 135 -3.51 -2.95 -17.16
N ALA A 136 -2.25 -3.39 -17.19
CA ALA A 136 -1.89 -4.79 -17.19
C ALA A 136 -1.27 -5.19 -15.84
N ILE A 137 -1.56 -6.42 -15.40
CA ILE A 137 -0.95 -7.03 -14.22
C ILE A 137 -0.34 -8.35 -14.66
N LEU A 138 0.99 -8.42 -14.67
CA LEU A 138 1.73 -9.61 -15.07
C LEU A 138 1.76 -10.61 -13.91
N PHE A 139 1.28 -11.82 -14.14
CA PHE A 139 1.26 -12.89 -13.14
C PHE A 139 2.37 -13.93 -13.43
N TYR A 140 3.28 -14.07 -12.47
CA TYR A 140 4.32 -15.08 -12.45
C TYR A 140 4.19 -15.97 -11.22
N SER A 141 4.56 -17.24 -11.37
CA SER A 141 4.86 -18.11 -10.24
C SER A 141 6.36 -18.41 -10.18
N LYS A 142 6.89 -18.73 -8.99
CA LYS A 142 8.30 -19.14 -8.88
C LYS A 142 8.54 -20.56 -9.43
N SER A 143 7.52 -21.42 -9.37
CA SER A 143 7.54 -22.77 -9.94
C SER A 143 6.12 -23.22 -10.31
N ASP A 144 5.99 -24.43 -10.85
CA ASP A 144 4.68 -25.03 -11.15
C ASP A 144 3.93 -25.54 -9.91
N ALA A 145 4.56 -25.59 -8.74
CA ALA A 145 3.94 -26.00 -7.47
C ALA A 145 3.23 -24.86 -6.71
N PHE A 146 2.91 -23.76 -7.40
CA PHE A 146 2.42 -22.53 -6.78
C PHE A 146 1.02 -22.66 -6.17
N THR A 147 0.76 -21.86 -5.13
CA THR A 147 -0.54 -21.78 -4.48
C THR A 147 -1.58 -21.16 -5.43
N TRP A 148 -2.71 -21.86 -5.62
CA TRP A 148 -3.84 -21.35 -6.39
C TRP A 148 -5.20 -21.73 -5.77
N ASN A 149 -5.99 -20.73 -5.40
CA ASN A 149 -7.35 -20.86 -4.91
C ASN A 149 -8.34 -20.33 -5.95
N LYS A 150 -9.43 -21.07 -6.19
CA LYS A 150 -10.48 -20.62 -7.10
C LYS A 150 -11.35 -19.57 -6.40
N VAL A 151 -11.20 -18.32 -6.81
CA VAL A 151 -12.09 -17.21 -6.42
C VAL A 151 -13.22 -17.10 -7.42
N TYR A 152 -14.41 -16.74 -6.95
CA TYR A 152 -15.60 -16.60 -7.78
C TYR A 152 -16.14 -15.17 -7.76
N GLN A 153 -16.76 -14.77 -8.86
CA GLN A 153 -17.55 -13.55 -8.99
C GLN A 153 -19.02 -13.92 -9.23
N ALA A 154 -19.91 -12.98 -8.94
CA ALA A 154 -21.33 -13.15 -9.19
C ALA A 154 -21.61 -13.39 -10.69
N TYR A 155 -22.71 -14.09 -10.98
CA TYR A 155 -23.22 -14.18 -12.34
C TYR A 155 -23.74 -12.83 -12.82
N ASP A 156 -23.51 -12.53 -14.10
CA ASP A 156 -24.19 -11.42 -14.76
C ASP A 156 -25.71 -11.66 -14.80
N LEU A 157 -26.49 -10.59 -14.74
CA LEU A 157 -27.95 -10.66 -14.74
C LEU A 157 -28.50 -11.43 -15.95
N SER A 158 -27.93 -11.21 -17.13
CA SER A 158 -28.31 -11.92 -18.35
C SER A 158 -28.10 -13.43 -18.24
N TYR A 159 -27.00 -13.86 -17.63
CA TYR A 159 -26.74 -15.27 -17.36
C TYR A 159 -27.76 -15.84 -16.37
N VAL A 160 -28.08 -15.09 -15.32
CA VAL A 160 -29.11 -15.49 -14.34
C VAL A 160 -30.47 -15.67 -15.02
N GLU A 161 -30.88 -14.72 -15.86
CA GLU A 161 -32.12 -14.76 -16.63
C GLU A 161 -32.16 -15.94 -17.60
N GLU A 162 -31.09 -16.19 -18.34
CA GLU A 162 -31.04 -17.25 -19.35
C GLU A 162 -30.98 -18.66 -18.73
N LYS A 163 -30.16 -18.86 -17.70
CA LYS A 163 -29.85 -20.19 -17.16
C LYS A 163 -30.73 -20.56 -15.98
N PHE A 164 -30.99 -19.65 -15.05
CA PHE A 164 -31.79 -19.91 -13.84
C PHE A 164 -33.28 -19.63 -14.10
N LYS A 165 -33.83 -20.29 -15.12
CA LYS A 165 -35.18 -20.05 -15.65
C LYS A 165 -36.31 -20.80 -14.91
N TYR A 166 -35.96 -21.73 -14.05
CA TYR A 166 -36.94 -22.49 -13.27
C TYR A 166 -37.02 -21.95 -11.84
N GLU A 167 -38.15 -22.19 -11.17
CA GLU A 167 -38.37 -21.75 -9.80
C GLU A 167 -39.24 -22.76 -9.05
N ASP A 168 -38.91 -23.00 -7.78
CA ASP A 168 -39.78 -23.70 -6.83
C ASP A 168 -39.72 -23.01 -5.45
N ALA A 169 -40.30 -23.63 -4.42
CA ALA A 169 -40.35 -23.06 -3.07
C ALA A 169 -38.97 -22.74 -2.45
N ARG A 170 -37.87 -23.26 -3.00
CA ARG A 170 -36.49 -22.95 -2.57
C ARG A 170 -35.81 -21.88 -3.43
N GLY A 171 -36.50 -21.32 -4.42
CA GLY A 171 -36.03 -20.23 -5.27
C GLY A 171 -35.66 -20.65 -6.68
N ARG A 172 -35.02 -19.72 -7.41
CA ARG A 172 -34.63 -19.92 -8.81
C ARG A 172 -33.51 -20.93 -8.95
N TYR A 173 -33.62 -21.81 -9.95
CA TYR A 173 -32.62 -22.84 -10.24
C TYR A 173 -32.39 -23.01 -11.75
N GLN A 174 -31.22 -23.52 -12.07
CA GLN A 174 -30.90 -24.08 -13.38
C GLN A 174 -30.85 -25.62 -13.30
N ASP A 175 -31.07 -26.29 -14.41
CA ASP A 175 -30.98 -27.75 -14.48
C ASP A 175 -29.61 -28.19 -15.02
N VAL A 176 -28.84 -28.89 -14.18
CA VAL A 176 -27.47 -29.33 -14.50
C VAL A 176 -27.44 -30.84 -14.72
N ALA A 177 -26.56 -31.33 -15.58
CA ALA A 177 -26.43 -32.77 -15.83
C ALA A 177 -26.07 -33.53 -14.54
N LEU A 178 -26.75 -34.66 -14.30
CA LEU A 178 -26.43 -35.63 -13.23
C LEU A 178 -25.50 -36.74 -13.70
N THR A 179 -24.82 -36.52 -14.81
CA THR A 179 -24.03 -37.55 -15.47
C THR A 179 -22.68 -37.01 -15.91
N GLY A 180 -21.66 -37.86 -15.85
CA GLY A 180 -20.31 -37.61 -16.37
C GLY A 180 -20.08 -38.35 -17.69
N PRO A 181 -19.09 -37.93 -18.50
CA PRO A 181 -18.73 -38.65 -19.72
C PRO A 181 -18.13 -40.04 -19.40
N GLY A 182 -18.32 -40.97 -20.33
CA GLY A 182 -17.77 -42.32 -20.26
C GLY A 182 -18.75 -43.35 -19.71
N ARG A 183 -18.66 -44.58 -20.23
CA ARG A 183 -19.43 -45.73 -19.75
C ARG A 183 -18.80 -46.32 -18.50
N ARG A 184 -19.62 -46.85 -17.59
CA ARG A 184 -19.16 -47.54 -16.38
C ARG A 184 -19.92 -48.86 -16.21
N ALA A 185 -19.23 -49.88 -15.70
CA ALA A 185 -19.82 -51.19 -15.42
C ALA A 185 -20.26 -51.36 -13.94
N GLY A 186 -19.79 -50.49 -13.05
CA GLY A 186 -20.22 -50.45 -11.65
C GLY A 186 -21.51 -49.65 -11.45
N ASP A 187 -21.89 -49.43 -10.19
CA ASP A 187 -23.16 -48.82 -9.77
C ASP A 187 -23.54 -47.56 -10.56
N SER A 188 -22.59 -46.66 -10.82
CA SER A 188 -22.83 -45.42 -11.58
C SER A 188 -23.26 -45.63 -13.03
N GLY A 189 -23.03 -46.82 -13.60
CA GLY A 189 -23.50 -47.19 -14.93
C GLY A 189 -24.85 -47.90 -14.95
N LEU A 190 -25.41 -48.25 -13.79
CA LEU A 190 -26.68 -48.98 -13.74
C LEU A 190 -27.85 -48.05 -14.09
N PRO A 191 -28.92 -48.58 -14.74
CA PRO A 191 -30.14 -47.83 -14.97
C PRO A 191 -30.78 -47.35 -13.66
N TRP A 192 -31.31 -46.14 -13.66
CA TRP A 192 -32.07 -45.59 -12.53
C TRP A 192 -33.38 -44.98 -13.03
N ARG A 193 -34.51 -45.38 -12.43
CA ARG A 193 -35.88 -44.93 -12.76
C ARG A 193 -36.18 -44.91 -14.28
N GLY A 194 -35.79 -45.97 -14.97
CA GLY A 194 -36.05 -46.15 -16.40
C GLY A 194 -35.09 -45.40 -17.33
N VAL A 195 -34.03 -44.78 -16.81
CA VAL A 195 -32.99 -44.11 -17.59
C VAL A 195 -31.67 -44.86 -17.44
N ASP A 196 -31.10 -45.28 -18.58
CA ASP A 196 -29.75 -45.88 -18.64
C ASP A 196 -28.73 -44.84 -19.16
N PRO A 197 -27.78 -44.38 -18.31
CA PRO A 197 -26.79 -43.39 -18.73
C PRO A 197 -25.77 -43.96 -19.73
N ASN A 198 -25.52 -45.28 -19.71
CA ASN A 198 -24.54 -45.93 -20.59
C ASN A 198 -25.00 -45.91 -22.06
N CYS A 199 -26.31 -45.90 -22.33
CA CYS A 199 -26.84 -45.74 -23.68
C CYS A 199 -26.37 -44.43 -24.35
N SER A 200 -26.08 -43.40 -23.56
CA SER A 200 -25.54 -42.11 -24.04
C SER A 200 -24.02 -41.99 -23.89
N GLY A 201 -23.32 -43.07 -23.56
CA GLY A 201 -21.88 -43.04 -23.28
C GLY A 201 -21.54 -42.27 -22.01
N ARG A 202 -22.43 -42.27 -21.02
CA ARG A 202 -22.30 -41.55 -19.75
C ARG A 202 -22.50 -42.49 -18.56
N HIS A 203 -22.28 -41.97 -17.36
CA HIS A 203 -22.59 -42.63 -16.08
C HIS A 203 -23.11 -41.58 -15.09
N TRP A 204 -23.85 -42.01 -14.06
CA TRP A 204 -24.29 -41.15 -12.97
C TRP A 204 -23.10 -40.53 -12.25
N ALA A 205 -23.08 -39.20 -12.19
CA ALA A 205 -22.05 -38.42 -11.51
C ALA A 205 -22.74 -37.25 -10.83
N ILE A 206 -22.95 -37.38 -9.52
CA ILE A 206 -23.61 -36.38 -8.70
C ILE A 206 -22.63 -35.20 -8.48
N PRO A 207 -23.01 -33.95 -8.80
CA PRO A 207 -22.16 -32.79 -8.54
C PRO A 207 -21.87 -32.59 -7.04
N SER A 208 -20.65 -32.17 -6.67
CA SER A 208 -20.27 -31.90 -5.26
C SER A 208 -21.24 -30.97 -4.55
N LEU A 209 -21.72 -29.94 -5.26
CA LEU A 209 -22.68 -28.97 -4.75
C LEU A 209 -24.01 -29.61 -4.31
N MET A 210 -24.42 -30.71 -4.93
CA MET A 210 -25.60 -31.45 -4.48
C MET A 210 -25.35 -32.12 -3.12
N TYR A 211 -24.17 -32.68 -2.88
CA TYR A 211 -23.83 -33.30 -1.59
C TYR A 211 -23.88 -32.27 -0.46
N GLU A 212 -23.17 -31.15 -0.65
CA GLU A 212 -23.13 -30.06 0.33
C GLU A 212 -24.52 -29.51 0.63
N TYR A 213 -25.33 -29.29 -0.42
CA TYR A 213 -26.66 -28.76 -0.24
C TYR A 213 -27.63 -29.76 0.39
N PHE A 214 -27.56 -31.04 0.01
CA PHE A 214 -28.35 -32.10 0.64
C PHE A 214 -28.05 -32.21 2.13
N GLU A 215 -26.78 -32.19 2.51
CA GLU A 215 -26.36 -32.23 3.91
C GLU A 215 -26.87 -31.00 4.67
N LYS A 216 -26.75 -29.80 4.07
CA LYS A 216 -27.27 -28.56 4.66
C LYS A 216 -28.77 -28.60 4.94
N ILE A 217 -29.58 -29.19 4.05
CA ILE A 217 -31.05 -29.20 4.20
C ILE A 217 -31.59 -30.41 4.96
N THR A 218 -30.80 -31.49 5.12
CA THR A 218 -31.26 -32.73 5.76
C THR A 218 -30.47 -33.15 7.00
N GLY A 219 -29.28 -32.57 7.22
CA GLY A 219 -28.33 -33.01 8.25
C GLY A 219 -27.68 -34.37 8.00
N ARG A 220 -27.84 -34.97 6.80
CA ARG A 220 -27.34 -36.31 6.46
C ARG A 220 -26.39 -36.26 5.26
N SER A 221 -25.39 -37.13 5.24
CA SER A 221 -24.46 -37.25 4.10
C SER A 221 -24.91 -38.32 3.11
N LEU A 222 -24.84 -38.04 1.80
CA LEU A 222 -25.06 -39.04 0.74
C LEU A 222 -23.80 -39.89 0.45
N SER A 223 -22.63 -39.48 0.95
CA SER A 223 -21.34 -40.00 0.49
C SER A 223 -21.10 -41.49 0.75
N SER A 224 -21.78 -42.06 1.75
CA SER A 224 -21.67 -43.47 2.16
C SER A 224 -22.65 -44.42 1.45
N LEU A 225 -23.62 -43.89 0.70
CA LEU A 225 -24.67 -44.70 0.07
C LEU A 225 -24.26 -45.20 -1.33
N PRO A 226 -24.85 -46.30 -1.84
CA PRO A 226 -24.79 -46.64 -3.26
C PRO A 226 -25.39 -45.53 -4.14
N ILE A 227 -24.95 -45.40 -5.40
CA ILE A 227 -25.36 -44.26 -6.26
C ILE A 227 -26.88 -44.18 -6.48
N SER A 228 -27.56 -45.31 -6.59
CA SER A 228 -29.02 -45.38 -6.76
C SER A 228 -29.73 -44.80 -5.55
N GLU A 229 -29.30 -45.17 -4.35
CA GLU A 229 -29.82 -44.64 -3.09
C GLU A 229 -29.51 -43.15 -2.93
N ARG A 230 -28.35 -42.68 -3.39
CA ARG A 230 -28.04 -41.24 -3.42
C ARG A 230 -29.03 -40.48 -4.29
N LEU A 231 -29.33 -41.00 -5.47
CA LEU A 231 -30.28 -40.41 -6.40
C LEU A 231 -31.71 -40.48 -5.85
N ASP A 232 -32.09 -41.57 -5.21
CA ASP A 232 -33.40 -41.71 -4.56
C ASP A 232 -33.58 -40.73 -3.40
N GLU A 233 -32.58 -40.56 -2.53
CA GLU A 233 -32.64 -39.58 -1.45
C GLU A 233 -32.69 -38.15 -1.98
N ALA A 234 -31.92 -37.83 -3.02
CA ALA A 234 -31.94 -36.52 -3.67
C ALA A 234 -33.31 -36.24 -4.33
N ASP A 235 -33.92 -37.24 -4.98
CA ASP A 235 -35.26 -37.14 -5.58
C ASP A 235 -36.33 -36.96 -4.50
N ARG A 236 -36.24 -37.71 -3.39
CA ARG A 236 -37.16 -37.64 -2.26
C ARG A 236 -37.23 -36.24 -1.64
N VAL A 237 -36.11 -35.53 -1.59
CA VAL A 237 -36.06 -34.13 -1.12
C VAL A 237 -36.23 -33.11 -2.26
N GLY A 238 -36.59 -33.57 -3.46
CA GLY A 238 -36.95 -32.75 -4.61
C GLY A 238 -35.78 -32.04 -5.28
N LEU A 239 -34.52 -32.49 -5.11
CA LEU A 239 -33.34 -31.90 -5.77
C LEU A 239 -33.19 -32.34 -7.23
N ILE A 240 -34.04 -33.24 -7.71
CA ILE A 240 -34.04 -33.73 -9.09
C ILE A 240 -35.08 -32.95 -9.91
N HIS A 241 -34.65 -32.45 -11.05
CA HIS A 241 -35.50 -31.92 -12.09
C HIS A 241 -35.78 -33.01 -13.13
N TRP A 242 -37.06 -33.31 -13.33
CA TRP A 242 -37.54 -34.24 -14.34
C TRP A 242 -38.01 -33.45 -15.57
N PRO A 243 -37.30 -33.52 -16.72
CA PRO A 243 -37.74 -32.81 -17.91
C PRO A 243 -39.10 -33.31 -18.40
N ALA A 244 -39.96 -32.40 -18.88
CA ALA A 244 -41.30 -32.74 -19.36
C ALA A 244 -41.31 -33.68 -20.59
N LYS A 245 -40.20 -33.76 -21.34
CA LYS A 245 -40.06 -34.65 -22.49
C LYS A 245 -40.04 -36.11 -22.02
N ARG A 246 -40.89 -36.95 -22.63
CA ARG A 246 -40.87 -38.41 -22.39
C ARG A 246 -39.48 -38.99 -22.66
N GLY A 247 -38.93 -39.70 -21.68
CA GLY A 247 -37.56 -40.22 -21.73
C GLY A 247 -36.47 -39.16 -21.51
N GLY A 248 -36.82 -37.97 -21.01
CA GLY A 248 -35.87 -36.95 -20.62
C GLY A 248 -34.96 -37.43 -19.49
N GLN A 249 -33.67 -37.11 -19.58
CA GLN A 249 -32.72 -37.49 -18.53
C GLN A 249 -32.92 -36.60 -17.29
N PRO A 250 -32.98 -37.19 -16.08
CA PRO A 250 -33.08 -36.42 -14.84
C PRO A 250 -31.86 -35.52 -14.65
N ARG A 251 -32.10 -34.33 -14.08
CA ARG A 251 -31.11 -33.25 -13.94
C ARG A 251 -31.08 -32.75 -12.49
N PHE A 252 -29.98 -32.16 -12.06
CA PHE A 252 -29.85 -31.53 -10.74
C PHE A 252 -30.49 -30.16 -10.76
N LYS A 253 -31.34 -29.84 -9.78
CA LYS A 253 -31.77 -28.47 -9.47
C LYS A 253 -30.66 -27.70 -8.77
N GLN A 254 -29.81 -27.04 -9.54
CA GLN A 254 -28.78 -26.17 -8.99
C GLN A 254 -29.38 -24.78 -8.73
N TYR A 255 -29.62 -24.46 -7.46
CA TYR A 255 -30.21 -23.18 -7.06
C TYR A 255 -29.23 -22.01 -7.18
N LEU A 256 -29.75 -20.82 -7.46
CA LEU A 256 -28.95 -19.60 -7.61
C LEU A 256 -28.22 -19.24 -6.32
N HIS A 257 -28.90 -19.29 -5.17
CA HIS A 257 -28.36 -18.87 -3.87
C HIS A 257 -27.27 -19.81 -3.31
N ILE A 258 -27.08 -20.99 -3.91
CA ILE A 258 -25.99 -21.91 -3.56
C ILE A 258 -24.91 -21.99 -4.65
N SER A 259 -25.16 -21.40 -5.81
CA SER A 259 -24.20 -21.46 -6.90
C SER A 259 -23.03 -20.54 -6.59
N PRO A 260 -21.78 -21.02 -6.69
CA PRO A 260 -20.61 -20.23 -6.28
C PRO A 260 -20.34 -19.03 -7.18
N GLY A 261 -20.94 -18.98 -8.38
CA GLY A 261 -20.73 -17.93 -9.36
C GLY A 261 -19.86 -18.40 -10.54
N VAL A 262 -19.22 -17.45 -11.19
CA VAL A 262 -18.26 -17.69 -12.26
C VAL A 262 -16.85 -17.59 -11.66
N PRO A 263 -15.93 -18.54 -11.90
CA PRO A 263 -14.54 -18.35 -11.53
C PRO A 263 -14.02 -17.03 -12.10
N VAL A 264 -13.29 -16.26 -11.30
CA VAL A 264 -12.71 -14.99 -11.78
C VAL A 264 -11.82 -15.23 -12.99
N GLN A 265 -11.91 -14.35 -13.98
CA GLN A 265 -11.14 -14.43 -15.22
C GLN A 265 -10.02 -13.37 -15.22
N ASP A 266 -9.16 -13.43 -16.23
CA ASP A 266 -8.03 -12.51 -16.41
C ASP A 266 -8.42 -11.15 -17.00
N VAL A 267 -9.63 -11.00 -17.56
CA VAL A 267 -10.17 -9.71 -17.95
C VAL A 267 -11.12 -9.19 -16.86
N VAL A 268 -10.62 -8.24 -16.05
CA VAL A 268 -11.32 -7.69 -14.89
C VAL A 268 -12.07 -6.42 -15.28
N VAL A 269 -13.38 -6.55 -15.47
CA VAL A 269 -14.29 -5.44 -15.83
C VAL A 269 -15.28 -5.07 -14.73
N ASP A 270 -15.45 -5.95 -13.75
CA ASP A 270 -16.41 -5.84 -12.65
C ASP A 270 -15.86 -5.08 -11.44
N VAL A 271 -14.53 -4.96 -11.33
CA VAL A 271 -13.89 -4.13 -10.32
C VAL A 271 -13.63 -2.75 -10.89
N HIS A 272 -14.43 -1.77 -10.46
CA HIS A 272 -14.32 -0.39 -10.93
C HIS A 272 -13.27 0.42 -10.16
N PRO A 273 -12.71 1.48 -10.77
CA PRO A 273 -11.87 2.46 -10.08
C PRO A 273 -12.60 3.11 -8.90
N ILE A 274 -11.82 3.54 -7.90
CA ILE A 274 -12.35 4.20 -6.71
C ILE A 274 -12.93 5.56 -7.09
N ASN A 275 -14.25 5.69 -6.99
CA ASN A 275 -14.94 6.96 -7.20
C ASN A 275 -14.71 7.93 -6.02
N SER A 276 -15.07 9.20 -6.20
CA SER A 276 -14.81 10.25 -5.19
C SER A 276 -15.57 10.07 -3.87
N ARG A 277 -16.66 9.29 -3.85
CA ARG A 277 -17.52 9.06 -2.67
C ARG A 277 -17.30 7.70 -2.02
N ALA A 278 -16.36 6.90 -2.51
CA ALA A 278 -16.12 5.55 -2.01
C ALA A 278 -15.57 5.60 -0.58
N ALA A 279 -16.12 4.78 0.32
CA ALA A 279 -15.72 4.73 1.72
C ALA A 279 -14.24 4.32 1.91
N GLU A 280 -13.68 3.56 0.97
CA GLU A 280 -12.26 3.15 0.96
C GLU A 280 -11.31 4.26 0.46
N ARG A 281 -11.81 5.39 -0.07
CA ARG A 281 -10.98 6.43 -0.64
C ARG A 281 -10.17 7.16 0.44
N LEU A 282 -8.87 7.28 0.23
CA LEU A 282 -7.93 7.96 1.14
C LEU A 282 -7.42 9.30 0.59
N GLY A 283 -7.79 9.66 -0.64
CA GLY A 283 -7.27 10.85 -1.31
C GLY A 283 -5.85 10.70 -1.88
N TYR A 284 -5.20 9.55 -1.65
CA TYR A 284 -3.90 9.25 -2.24
C TYR A 284 -4.03 9.09 -3.77
N PRO A 285 -3.16 9.73 -4.58
CA PRO A 285 -3.12 9.51 -6.01
C PRO A 285 -2.99 8.04 -6.37
N THR A 286 -3.60 7.64 -7.48
CA THR A 286 -3.46 6.29 -8.08
C THR A 286 -3.82 5.11 -7.17
N GLN A 287 -4.56 5.34 -6.08
CA GLN A 287 -5.06 4.30 -5.17
C GLN A 287 -5.84 3.21 -5.93
N LYS A 288 -5.40 1.96 -5.78
CA LYS A 288 -6.08 0.78 -6.34
C LYS A 288 -7.27 0.34 -5.45
N PRO A 289 -8.36 -0.22 -6.01
CA PRO A 289 -9.51 -0.72 -5.24
C PRO A 289 -9.17 -1.97 -4.43
N GLU A 290 -9.61 -2.06 -3.18
CA GLU A 290 -9.36 -3.24 -2.34
C GLU A 290 -9.90 -4.53 -2.96
N ALA A 291 -11.03 -4.48 -3.66
CA ALA A 291 -11.63 -5.65 -4.28
C ALA A 291 -10.68 -6.33 -5.31
N LEU A 292 -9.89 -5.54 -6.04
CA LEU A 292 -8.91 -6.06 -6.99
C LEU A 292 -7.80 -6.81 -6.25
N LEU A 293 -7.25 -6.20 -5.20
CA LEU A 293 -6.15 -6.77 -4.43
C LEU A 293 -6.60 -8.00 -3.63
N LYS A 294 -7.81 -7.97 -3.07
CA LYS A 294 -8.38 -9.13 -2.37
C LYS A 294 -8.49 -10.33 -3.31
N ARG A 295 -8.98 -10.13 -4.53
CA ARG A 295 -9.07 -11.19 -5.55
C ARG A 295 -7.71 -11.81 -5.84
N ILE A 296 -6.67 -10.99 -6.02
CA ILE A 296 -5.29 -11.46 -6.25
C ILE A 296 -4.76 -12.24 -5.03
N ILE A 297 -4.89 -11.65 -3.84
CA ILE A 297 -4.37 -12.22 -2.59
C ILE A 297 -5.06 -13.54 -2.25
N GLU A 298 -6.39 -13.62 -2.38
CA GLU A 298 -7.14 -14.86 -2.15
C GLU A 298 -6.73 -15.95 -3.13
N SER A 299 -6.54 -15.59 -4.41
CA SER A 299 -6.18 -16.55 -5.46
C SER A 299 -4.78 -17.15 -5.25
N SER A 300 -3.82 -16.38 -4.73
CA SER A 300 -2.40 -16.79 -4.69
C SER A 300 -1.78 -16.87 -3.30
N SER A 301 -2.60 -16.91 -2.25
CA SER A 301 -2.14 -17.13 -0.87
C SER A 301 -3.22 -17.76 0.01
N ASN A 302 -2.81 -18.33 1.12
CA ASN A 302 -3.67 -18.88 2.17
C ASN A 302 -3.66 -17.99 3.42
N VAL A 303 -4.58 -18.25 4.35
CA VAL A 303 -4.58 -17.58 5.67
C VAL A 303 -3.24 -17.85 6.38
N GLY A 304 -2.62 -16.81 6.94
CA GLY A 304 -1.31 -16.89 7.62
C GLY A 304 -0.08 -16.76 6.72
N ASP A 305 -0.24 -16.84 5.40
CA ASP A 305 0.83 -16.61 4.42
C ASP A 305 1.34 -15.17 4.48
N ILE A 306 2.56 -14.94 3.98
CA ILE A 306 3.21 -13.63 3.96
C ILE A 306 3.03 -12.97 2.59
N VAL A 307 2.42 -11.78 2.59
CA VAL A 307 2.27 -10.90 1.43
C VAL A 307 3.26 -9.72 1.55
N VAL A 308 4.08 -9.49 0.53
CA VAL A 308 4.99 -8.34 0.47
C VAL A 308 4.53 -7.36 -0.61
N ASP A 309 4.42 -6.10 -0.23
CA ASP A 309 4.23 -4.98 -1.14
C ASP A 309 5.43 -4.02 -1.04
N PRO A 310 6.39 -4.08 -1.99
CA PRO A 310 7.61 -3.28 -1.93
C PRO A 310 7.42 -1.84 -2.44
N PHE A 311 6.20 -1.47 -2.87
CA PHE A 311 5.83 -0.13 -3.35
C PHE A 311 4.48 0.25 -2.74
N CYS A 312 4.38 0.18 -1.42
CA CYS A 312 3.07 0.05 -0.79
C CYS A 312 2.20 1.31 -0.85
N GLY A 313 2.77 2.52 -1.00
CA GLY A 313 2.02 3.77 -1.17
C GLY A 313 0.95 3.96 -0.10
N CYS A 314 -0.33 3.98 -0.48
CA CYS A 314 -1.46 4.07 0.46
C CYS A 314 -1.87 2.73 1.13
N GLY A 315 -1.08 1.68 0.93
CA GLY A 315 -1.19 0.36 1.57
C GLY A 315 -2.42 -0.43 1.21
N THR A 316 -2.89 -0.38 -0.05
CA THR A 316 -4.06 -1.15 -0.46
C THR A 316 -3.82 -2.66 -0.37
N ALA A 317 -2.69 -3.17 -0.87
CA ALA A 317 -2.38 -4.60 -0.80
C ALA A 317 -2.18 -5.06 0.66
N VAL A 318 -1.49 -4.24 1.46
CA VAL A 318 -1.30 -4.45 2.90
C VAL A 318 -2.63 -4.52 3.66
N SER A 319 -3.54 -3.56 3.44
CA SER A 319 -4.88 -3.55 4.04
C SER A 319 -5.68 -4.79 3.64
N ALA A 320 -5.67 -5.14 2.35
CA ALA A 320 -6.36 -6.33 1.85
C ALA A 320 -5.80 -7.61 2.46
N ALA A 321 -4.47 -7.75 2.55
CA ALA A 321 -3.80 -8.89 3.18
C ALA A 321 -4.22 -9.04 4.65
N GLN A 322 -4.19 -7.95 5.42
CA GLN A 322 -4.63 -7.95 6.82
C GLN A 322 -6.10 -8.39 6.97
N GLN A 323 -7.01 -7.83 6.17
CA GLN A 323 -8.44 -8.17 6.23
C GLN A 323 -8.70 -9.64 5.90
N LEU A 324 -7.87 -10.22 5.02
CA LEU A 324 -7.93 -11.62 4.64
C LEU A 324 -7.17 -12.55 5.61
N GLY A 325 -6.62 -12.03 6.71
CA GLY A 325 -5.89 -12.84 7.69
C GLY A 325 -4.52 -13.32 7.20
N ARG A 326 -3.91 -12.62 6.24
CA ARG A 326 -2.51 -12.84 5.83
C ARG A 326 -1.61 -11.96 6.68
N ARG A 327 -0.38 -12.43 6.89
CA ARG A 327 0.71 -11.60 7.39
C ARG A 327 1.23 -10.76 6.24
N TRP A 328 1.77 -9.58 6.54
CA TRP A 328 2.17 -8.67 5.47
C TRP A 328 3.40 -7.85 5.83
N ILE A 329 4.07 -7.35 4.80
CA ILE A 329 5.15 -6.37 4.90
C ILE A 329 4.92 -5.32 3.82
N GLY A 330 4.82 -4.06 4.23
CA GLY A 330 4.76 -2.93 3.28
C GLY A 330 6.07 -2.15 3.29
N ILE A 331 6.53 -1.70 2.13
CA ILE A 331 7.76 -0.91 2.02
C ILE A 331 7.48 0.34 1.18
N ASP A 332 7.79 1.51 1.71
CA ASP A 332 7.76 2.77 0.97
C ASP A 332 8.69 3.81 1.62
N ILE A 333 9.37 4.61 0.81
CA ILE A 333 10.28 5.65 1.29
C ILE A 333 9.51 6.86 1.87
N SER A 334 8.25 7.05 1.46
CA SER A 334 7.43 8.21 1.76
C SER A 334 6.91 8.20 3.22
N PRO A 335 7.21 9.22 4.04
CA PRO A 335 6.58 9.36 5.36
C PRO A 335 5.06 9.50 5.28
N THR A 336 4.56 10.19 4.25
CA THR A 336 3.12 10.41 4.05
C THR A 336 2.42 9.08 3.79
N ALA A 337 3.03 8.20 2.98
CA ALA A 337 2.55 6.83 2.79
C ALA A 337 2.45 6.09 4.13
N MET A 338 3.50 6.14 4.97
CA MET A 338 3.48 5.48 6.28
C MET A 338 2.34 5.96 7.17
N GLU A 339 2.10 7.26 7.25
CA GLU A 339 1.03 7.80 8.10
C GLU A 339 -0.37 7.44 7.56
N ILE A 340 -0.57 7.54 6.24
CA ILE A 340 -1.82 7.12 5.60
C ILE A 340 -2.11 5.64 5.86
N ILE A 341 -1.11 4.78 5.73
CA ILE A 341 -1.27 3.35 6.03
C ILE A 341 -1.61 3.17 7.50
N ARG A 342 -0.90 3.83 8.43
CA ARG A 342 -1.22 3.74 9.87
C ARG A 342 -2.66 4.13 10.15
N GLN A 343 -3.15 5.22 9.58
CA GLN A 343 -4.54 5.67 9.75
C GLN A 343 -5.54 4.68 9.15
N ARG A 344 -5.26 4.17 7.94
CA ARG A 344 -6.06 3.14 7.28
C ARG A 344 -6.16 1.89 8.15
N MET A 345 -5.03 1.43 8.69
CA MET A 345 -4.93 0.18 9.45
C MET A 345 -5.65 0.24 10.80
N ARG A 346 -5.87 1.42 11.40
CA ARG A 346 -6.70 1.57 12.61
C ARG A 346 -8.14 1.10 12.42
N ARG A 347 -8.64 1.09 11.19
CA ARG A 347 -9.99 0.58 10.86
C ARG A 347 -10.03 -0.94 10.67
N VAL A 348 -8.86 -1.56 10.52
CA VAL A 348 -8.70 -2.98 10.15
C VAL A 348 -8.20 -3.82 11.32
N THR A 349 -7.32 -3.25 12.16
CA THR A 349 -6.71 -3.93 13.31
C THR A 349 -6.53 -2.98 14.48
N SER A 350 -6.64 -3.50 15.70
CA SER A 350 -6.34 -2.79 16.94
C SER A 350 -4.85 -2.80 17.29
N SER A 351 -4.06 -3.68 16.66
CA SER A 351 -2.63 -3.79 16.93
C SER A 351 -1.88 -2.58 16.38
N PRO A 352 -0.94 -1.99 17.13
CA PRO A 352 -0.14 -0.88 16.64
C PRO A 352 0.74 -1.35 15.48
N ILE A 353 0.76 -0.58 14.40
CA ILE A 353 1.64 -0.85 13.24
C ILE A 353 3.02 -0.27 13.52
N GLN A 354 4.03 -1.15 13.52
CA GLN A 354 5.43 -0.76 13.65
C GLN A 354 5.98 -0.24 12.31
N VAL A 355 6.74 0.84 12.36
CA VAL A 355 7.49 1.38 11.21
C VAL A 355 8.98 1.21 11.48
N LEU A 356 9.65 0.41 10.66
CA LEU A 356 11.07 0.07 10.69
C LEU A 356 11.85 0.94 9.66
N GLY A 357 13.18 0.98 9.76
CA GLY A 357 14.04 1.66 8.77
C GLY A 357 14.30 3.15 8.99
N MET A 358 13.73 3.76 10.06
CA MET A 358 14.19 5.07 10.53
C MET A 358 15.32 4.90 11.54
N PRO A 359 16.48 5.56 11.38
CA PRO A 359 17.43 5.69 12.46
C PRO A 359 16.75 6.32 13.67
N ASP A 360 16.77 5.60 14.78
CA ASP A 360 16.02 5.82 16.02
C ASP A 360 16.94 6.21 17.20
N SER A 361 18.22 6.38 16.90
CA SER A 361 19.27 6.69 17.87
C SER A 361 20.18 7.79 17.32
N GLU A 362 20.72 8.62 18.22
CA GLU A 362 21.70 9.62 17.82
C GLU A 362 22.90 8.98 17.11
N GLU A 363 23.31 7.79 17.56
CA GLU A 363 24.46 7.08 17.00
C GLU A 363 24.23 6.64 15.55
N SER A 364 23.03 6.16 15.21
CA SER A 364 22.67 5.83 13.82
C SER A 364 22.54 7.09 12.95
N LEU A 365 21.95 8.16 13.49
CA LEU A 365 21.82 9.45 12.80
C LEU A 365 23.17 10.11 12.52
N ARG A 366 24.15 9.92 13.41
CA ARG A 366 25.52 10.40 13.22
C ARG A 366 26.22 9.72 12.07
N ARG A 367 25.81 8.52 11.65
CA ARG A 367 26.44 7.77 10.55
C ARG A 367 25.84 8.11 9.18
N LEU A 368 24.64 8.72 9.14
CA LEU A 368 23.99 9.14 7.90
C LEU A 368 24.83 10.14 7.11
N LYS A 369 24.74 10.12 5.79
CA LYS A 369 25.32 11.20 4.97
C LYS A 369 24.57 12.51 5.23
N PRO A 370 25.20 13.69 5.02
CA PRO A 370 24.57 14.99 5.31
C PRO A 370 23.17 15.16 4.69
N PHE A 371 22.99 14.75 3.44
CA PHE A 371 21.70 14.83 2.74
C PHE A 371 20.65 13.88 3.34
N GLU A 372 21.03 12.67 3.73
CA GLU A 372 20.13 11.70 4.36
C GLU A 372 19.69 12.17 5.75
N PHE A 373 20.59 12.78 6.52
CA PHE A 373 20.28 13.40 7.80
C PHE A 373 19.34 14.61 7.65
N GLN A 374 19.58 15.45 6.64
CA GLN A 374 18.68 16.57 6.30
C GLN A 374 17.28 16.07 5.95
N ASN A 375 17.17 15.03 5.12
CA ASN A 375 15.89 14.42 4.77
C ASN A 375 15.18 13.89 6.02
N TRP A 376 15.90 13.15 6.88
CA TRP A 376 15.34 12.63 8.14
C TRP A 376 14.76 13.74 9.01
N VAL A 377 15.48 14.86 9.16
CA VAL A 377 15.01 16.01 9.94
C VAL A 377 13.78 16.62 9.30
N ILE A 378 13.81 16.99 8.03
CA ILE A 378 12.66 17.64 7.36
C ILE A 378 11.42 16.75 7.47
N GLN A 379 11.58 15.44 7.37
CA GLN A 379 10.51 14.48 7.51
C GLN A 379 9.94 14.40 8.94
N LYS A 380 10.74 14.61 10.00
CA LYS A 380 10.24 14.72 11.38
C LYS A 380 9.35 15.95 11.59
N PHE A 381 9.52 16.98 10.77
CA PHE A 381 8.64 18.16 10.74
C PHE A 381 7.49 18.04 9.74
N VAL A 382 7.32 16.85 9.12
CA VAL A 382 6.39 16.61 8.00
C VAL A 382 6.67 17.56 6.81
N GLY A 383 7.85 18.17 6.78
CA GLY A 383 8.15 19.32 5.93
C GLY A 383 8.45 19.02 4.47
N THR A 384 8.63 20.07 3.67
CA THR A 384 9.06 20.04 2.27
C THR A 384 10.51 20.51 2.14
N HIS A 385 11.21 20.04 1.11
CA HIS A 385 12.55 20.54 0.81
C HIS A 385 12.48 21.91 0.15
N SER A 386 13.47 22.77 0.42
CA SER A 386 13.59 24.01 -0.36
C SER A 386 13.95 23.66 -1.81
N PRO A 387 13.28 24.22 -2.84
CA PRO A 387 13.71 24.07 -4.22
C PRO A 387 15.15 24.60 -4.35
N ARG A 388 16.06 23.81 -4.92
CA ARG A 388 17.47 24.23 -5.12
C ARG A 388 17.54 25.32 -6.18
N LEU A 389 17.29 26.56 -5.79
CA LEU A 389 17.69 27.76 -6.50
C LEU A 389 18.73 28.46 -5.62
N SER A 390 19.92 28.71 -6.17
CA SER A 390 21.00 29.39 -5.46
C SER A 390 20.55 30.80 -5.07
N GLY A 391 20.19 30.99 -3.79
CA GLY A 391 19.68 32.26 -3.25
C GLY A 391 19.30 32.24 -1.77
N ASP A 392 18.97 31.07 -1.21
CA ASP A 392 18.30 30.95 0.09
C ASP A 392 19.20 30.94 1.34
N MET A 393 20.52 31.17 1.19
CA MET A 393 21.49 31.37 2.30
C MET A 393 21.41 30.34 3.46
N GLY A 394 20.93 29.11 3.19
CA GLY A 394 20.93 28.01 4.15
C GLY A 394 19.59 27.59 4.75
N ILE A 395 18.45 27.88 4.12
CA ILE A 395 17.19 27.17 4.40
C ILE A 395 17.22 25.81 3.69
N ASP A 396 17.02 24.74 4.45
CA ASP A 396 17.10 23.35 3.97
C ASP A 396 15.73 22.76 3.64
N GLY A 397 14.66 23.30 4.25
CA GLY A 397 13.27 22.92 4.02
C GLY A 397 12.28 23.79 4.79
N TYR A 398 10.99 23.45 4.74
CA TYR A 398 9.90 24.16 5.39
C TYR A 398 8.97 23.19 6.11
N SER A 399 8.43 23.58 7.27
CA SER A 399 7.46 22.74 8.02
C SER A 399 6.08 22.68 7.34
N PHE A 400 5.39 21.55 7.48
CA PHE A 400 4.20 21.19 6.70
C PHE A 400 3.01 22.16 6.81
N MET A 401 2.66 22.60 8.01
CA MET A 401 1.40 23.33 8.25
C MET A 401 1.56 24.85 8.26
N VAL A 402 2.73 25.34 8.66
CA VAL A 402 2.95 26.76 8.92
C VAL A 402 4.06 27.35 8.06
N ASN A 403 4.61 26.54 7.15
CA ASN A 403 5.66 26.90 6.21
C ASN A 403 6.86 27.62 6.87
N HIS A 404 7.15 27.29 8.14
CA HIS A 404 8.30 27.86 8.83
C HIS A 404 9.59 27.27 8.27
N PRO A 405 10.61 28.09 7.99
CA PRO A 405 11.89 27.63 7.48
C PRO A 405 12.58 26.72 8.49
N ILE A 406 13.27 25.71 7.95
CA ILE A 406 14.05 24.73 8.70
C ILE A 406 15.47 24.74 8.14
N GLN A 407 16.45 24.94 9.00
CA GLN A 407 17.85 24.73 8.70
C GLN A 407 18.37 23.52 9.47
N VAL A 408 19.13 22.66 8.78
CA VAL A 408 19.65 21.41 9.31
C VAL A 408 21.17 21.43 9.27
N LYS A 409 21.79 21.21 10.42
CA LYS A 409 23.24 21.02 10.53
C LYS A 409 23.56 19.69 11.19
N ARG A 410 24.16 18.78 10.42
CA ARG A 410 24.74 17.53 10.95
C ARG A 410 26.04 17.84 11.71
N SER A 411 25.93 18.50 12.86
CA SER A 411 27.06 18.94 13.69
C SER A 411 26.75 18.83 15.18
N ASP A 412 27.78 18.47 15.94
CA ASP A 412 27.78 18.43 17.41
C ASP A 412 28.05 19.76 18.07
N ARG A 413 28.28 20.83 17.30
CA ARG A 413 28.67 22.11 17.86
C ARG A 413 28.31 23.24 16.93
N VAL A 414 27.01 23.50 16.80
CA VAL A 414 26.53 24.64 16.01
C VAL A 414 26.86 25.96 16.72
N GLY A 415 27.57 26.83 16.00
CA GLY A 415 28.02 28.14 16.44
C GLY A 415 27.06 29.28 16.11
N ARG A 416 27.36 30.47 16.64
CA ARG A 416 26.61 31.72 16.42
C ARG A 416 26.42 32.04 14.93
N ASN A 417 27.47 31.85 14.12
CA ASN A 417 27.47 32.13 12.69
C ASN A 417 26.35 31.44 11.90
N VAL A 418 25.94 30.24 12.32
CA VAL A 418 24.83 29.53 11.68
C VAL A 418 23.51 30.24 11.97
N ILE A 419 23.34 30.72 13.20
CA ILE A 419 22.15 31.44 13.64
C ILE A 419 22.06 32.79 12.93
N ASP A 420 23.15 33.55 12.86
CA ASP A 420 23.21 34.84 12.14
C ASP A 420 22.81 34.71 10.66
N ASN A 421 23.32 33.66 9.98
CA ASN A 421 22.98 33.38 8.59
C ASN A 421 21.51 32.98 8.42
N PHE A 422 20.99 32.19 9.35
CA PHE A 422 19.59 31.75 9.33
C PHE A 422 18.62 32.91 9.59
N GLU A 423 18.93 33.79 10.55
CA GLU A 423 18.18 35.02 10.79
C GLU A 423 18.12 35.89 9.53
N THR A 424 19.24 36.03 8.84
CA THR A 424 19.30 36.77 7.57
C THR A 424 18.38 36.14 6.52
N ALA A 425 18.35 34.81 6.42
CA ALA A 425 17.46 34.09 5.51
C ALA A 425 15.98 34.26 5.91
N MET A 426 15.66 34.16 7.20
CA MET A 426 14.31 34.40 7.73
C MET A 426 13.81 35.80 7.40
N ARG A 427 14.63 36.85 7.57
CA ARG A 427 14.26 38.23 7.23
C ARG A 427 13.97 38.40 5.74
N ARG A 428 14.80 37.80 4.88
CA ARG A 428 14.59 37.83 3.42
C ARG A 428 13.29 37.13 3.03
N GLY A 429 13.01 35.98 3.64
CA GLY A 429 11.77 35.22 3.44
C GLY A 429 10.55 35.76 4.19
N LYS A 430 10.70 36.85 4.97
CA LYS A 430 9.64 37.43 5.83
C LYS A 430 9.04 36.42 6.81
N HIS A 431 9.88 35.57 7.40
CA HIS A 431 9.48 34.61 8.42
C HIS A 431 9.81 35.12 9.82
N GLU A 432 8.85 35.04 10.73
CA GLU A 432 9.03 35.41 12.14
C GLU A 432 9.49 34.22 12.99
N VAL A 433 9.13 32.99 12.62
CA VAL A 433 9.45 31.76 13.34
C VAL A 433 10.21 30.80 12.43
N GLY A 434 11.25 30.15 12.96
CA GLY A 434 12.05 29.18 12.22
C GLY A 434 12.74 28.16 13.12
N TYR A 435 13.17 27.04 12.53
CA TYR A 435 13.78 25.93 13.25
C TYR A 435 15.21 25.70 12.80
N VAL A 436 16.15 25.61 13.75
CA VAL A 436 17.50 25.12 13.48
C VAL A 436 17.68 23.80 14.20
N VAL A 437 18.05 22.76 13.46
CA VAL A 437 18.18 21.39 13.96
C VAL A 437 19.62 20.91 13.89
N ALA A 438 20.14 20.41 15.00
CA ALA A 438 21.51 19.87 15.09
C ALA A 438 21.67 18.86 16.25
N PHE A 439 22.82 18.19 16.36
CA PHE A 439 23.08 17.33 17.52
C PHE A 439 23.31 18.16 18.79
N SER A 440 23.99 19.30 18.66
CA SER A 440 24.18 20.21 19.80
C SER A 440 24.47 21.66 19.36
N PHE A 441 24.21 22.60 20.27
CA PHE A 441 24.42 24.03 20.09
C PHE A 441 25.42 24.58 21.12
N THR A 442 26.22 25.55 20.72
CA THR A 442 27.10 26.30 21.63
C THR A 442 26.31 27.28 22.51
N ARG A 443 26.93 27.77 23.59
CA ARG A 443 26.35 28.84 24.43
C ARG A 443 26.04 30.09 23.59
N ASN A 444 27.00 30.54 22.78
CA ASN A 444 26.86 31.73 21.95
C ASN A 444 25.72 31.58 20.91
N ALA A 445 25.49 30.39 20.36
CA ALA A 445 24.35 30.15 19.46
C ALA A 445 23.00 30.29 20.19
N ARG A 446 22.90 29.84 21.45
CA ARG A 446 21.69 30.01 22.27
C ARG A 446 21.47 31.47 22.65
N GLU A 447 22.53 32.18 23.03
CA GLU A 447 22.47 33.62 23.36
C GLU A 447 22.05 34.44 22.14
N GLU A 448 22.52 34.10 20.95
CA GLU A 448 22.13 34.75 19.70
C GLU A 448 20.66 34.51 19.35
N ALA A 449 20.19 33.26 19.39
CA ALA A 449 18.77 32.96 19.15
C ALA A 449 17.85 33.68 20.16
N ALA A 450 18.29 33.83 21.41
CA ALA A 450 17.57 34.63 22.40
C ALA A 450 17.60 36.12 22.06
N ARG A 451 18.76 36.67 21.65
CA ARG A 451 18.89 38.07 21.19
C ARG A 451 17.96 38.34 20.01
N ALA A 452 17.92 37.47 19.00
CA ALA A 452 17.06 37.59 17.84
C ALA A 452 15.58 37.72 18.22
N ARG A 453 15.13 36.95 19.21
CA ARG A 453 13.76 37.03 19.72
C ARG A 453 13.46 38.38 20.36
N TRP A 454 14.37 38.90 21.20
CA TRP A 454 14.14 40.13 21.98
C TRP A 454 14.38 41.42 21.19
N ALA A 455 15.43 41.45 20.36
CA ALA A 455 15.84 42.64 19.63
C ALA A 455 15.13 42.76 18.27
N ASP A 456 14.85 41.63 17.63
CA ASP A 456 14.42 41.59 16.22
C ASP A 456 13.04 40.94 16.00
N GLY A 457 12.43 40.40 17.06
CA GLY A 457 11.15 39.68 16.97
C GLY A 457 11.24 38.34 16.24
N LEU A 458 12.43 37.81 15.99
CA LEU A 458 12.63 36.54 15.28
C LEU A 458 12.73 35.38 16.27
N GLU A 459 11.77 34.46 16.24
CA GLU A 459 11.77 33.26 17.07
C GLU A 459 12.54 32.12 16.38
N VAL A 460 13.86 32.07 16.61
CA VAL A 460 14.71 30.97 16.16
C VAL A 460 14.70 29.83 17.19
N ARG A 461 13.97 28.76 16.90
CA ARG A 461 13.86 27.58 17.78
C ARG A 461 14.98 26.59 17.51
N LEU A 462 15.87 26.44 18.49
CA LEU A 462 16.97 25.48 18.44
C LEU A 462 16.51 24.11 18.93
N ILE A 463 16.52 23.11 18.06
CA ILE A 463 16.04 21.75 18.34
C ILE A 463 17.20 20.77 18.23
N THR A 464 17.43 20.01 19.29
CA THR A 464 18.44 18.94 19.26
C THR A 464 17.86 17.67 18.64
N VAL A 465 18.72 16.85 18.04
CA VAL A 465 18.35 15.52 17.55
C VAL A 465 17.75 14.66 18.66
N LYS A 466 18.30 14.75 19.88
CA LYS A 466 17.76 14.09 21.05
C LYS A 466 16.28 14.41 21.27
N ASN A 467 15.92 15.70 21.24
CA ASN A 467 14.55 16.15 21.41
C ASN A 467 13.61 15.71 20.25
N LEU A 468 14.16 15.38 19.08
CA LEU A 468 13.39 14.83 17.95
C LEU A 468 13.19 13.31 18.01
N LEU A 469 14.02 12.62 18.79
CA LEU A 469 13.95 11.18 19.00
C LEU A 469 13.02 10.78 20.14
N GLU A 470 12.86 11.65 21.16
CA GLU A 470 11.97 11.40 22.28
C GLU A 470 10.50 11.32 21.78
N PRO A 471 9.77 10.23 22.12
CA PRO A 471 8.35 10.15 21.83
C PRO A 471 7.67 11.31 22.56
N ARG A 472 6.95 12.16 21.82
CA ARG A 472 6.15 13.25 22.41
C ARG A 472 5.06 12.61 23.27
N LEU A 473 5.36 12.38 24.55
CA LEU A 473 4.39 12.14 25.60
C LEU A 473 3.57 13.42 25.71
N ASP A 474 2.35 13.38 25.18
CA ASP A 474 1.25 14.35 25.34
C ASP A 474 1.63 15.84 25.41
N GLU A 475 1.39 16.61 24.34
CA GLU A 475 0.94 18.01 24.51
C GLU A 475 0.43 18.63 23.20
N LYS A 476 -0.90 18.86 23.20
CA LYS A 476 -1.62 20.04 22.71
C LYS A 476 -1.03 20.77 21.49
N ILE A 477 -1.80 20.77 20.39
CA ILE A 477 -1.86 21.94 19.51
C ILE A 477 -2.02 23.16 20.42
N PRO A 478 -1.15 24.18 20.37
CA PRO A 478 -1.39 25.41 21.10
C PRO A 478 -2.59 26.10 20.46
N GLU A 479 -3.79 25.83 20.96
CA GLU A 479 -4.83 26.85 21.00
C GLU A 479 -4.33 27.95 21.96
N LEU A 480 -4.19 29.15 21.40
CA LEU A 480 -4.20 30.47 22.07
C LEU A 480 -4.31 30.45 23.60
N ALA A 481 -3.17 30.43 24.30
CA ALA A 481 -3.09 30.84 25.71
C ALA A 481 -2.51 32.25 25.79
N SER A 482 -3.28 33.16 26.39
CA SER A 482 -3.02 34.60 26.52
C SER A 482 -1.75 34.95 27.31
N VAL A 483 -1.13 36.06 26.92
CA VAL A 483 0.19 36.58 27.31
C VAL A 483 0.25 37.15 28.76
N SER A 484 -0.62 36.76 29.70
CA SER A 484 -0.81 37.53 30.95
C SER A 484 -0.22 37.02 32.26
N GLU A 485 0.53 35.90 32.33
CA GLU A 485 0.84 35.26 33.64
C GLU A 485 2.33 34.90 33.90
N LEU A 486 3.29 35.75 33.51
CA LEU A 486 4.67 35.61 33.99
C LEU A 486 5.14 36.87 34.76
N PRO A 487 5.73 36.73 35.96
CA PRO A 487 6.13 37.87 36.77
C PRO A 487 7.37 38.58 36.20
N LEU A 488 7.33 39.91 36.19
CA LEU A 488 8.42 40.77 35.73
C LEU A 488 9.62 40.79 36.70
N PRO A 489 10.88 40.78 36.20
CA PRO A 489 12.06 41.05 37.02
C PRO A 489 12.18 42.56 37.36
N PRO A 490 12.89 42.92 38.45
CA PRO A 490 12.91 44.29 38.95
C PRO A 490 13.73 45.23 38.06
N SER A 491 13.23 46.45 37.86
CA SER A 491 13.90 47.50 37.07
C SER A 491 15.18 47.98 37.76
N ARG A 492 16.30 48.01 37.04
CA ARG A 492 17.49 48.78 37.44
C ARG A 492 17.35 50.23 36.96
N SER A 493 17.54 51.18 37.87
CA SER A 493 17.52 52.61 37.61
C SER A 493 18.69 53.04 36.72
N ALA A 494 18.42 53.98 35.81
CA ALA A 494 19.41 54.59 34.94
C ALA A 494 20.49 55.34 35.75
N ALA A 495 21.76 54.97 35.54
CA ALA A 495 22.89 55.84 35.86
C ALA A 495 23.27 56.64 34.60
N ALA A 496 23.49 57.94 34.77
CA ALA A 496 23.78 58.88 33.69
C ALA A 496 25.10 58.56 32.97
N ARG A 497 25.12 58.77 31.64
CA ARG A 497 26.32 58.59 30.81
C ARG A 497 27.31 59.75 31.05
N PRO A 498 28.63 59.48 31.06
CA PRO A 498 29.65 60.52 31.22
C PRO A 498 29.67 61.47 30.02
N THR A 499 30.08 62.72 30.25
CA THR A 499 30.10 63.76 29.22
C THR A 499 31.38 63.67 28.38
N PRO A 500 31.42 64.28 27.19
CA PRO A 500 32.61 64.26 26.31
C PRO A 500 33.89 64.78 26.98
N GLU A 501 33.76 65.65 27.99
CA GLU A 501 34.89 66.18 28.76
C GLU A 501 35.55 65.12 29.65
N ASP A 502 34.75 64.19 30.22
CA ASP A 502 35.24 63.05 31.01
C ASP A 502 36.08 62.08 30.17
N LEU A 503 35.73 61.95 28.88
CA LEU A 503 36.44 61.07 27.95
C LEU A 503 37.77 61.67 27.49
N ILE A 504 37.83 62.99 27.28
CA ILE A 504 39.04 63.70 26.82
C ILE A 504 40.12 63.78 27.92
N ALA A 505 39.72 63.81 29.20
CA ALA A 505 40.68 63.75 30.31
C ALA A 505 41.35 62.38 30.44
N SER A 506 40.66 61.30 30.06
CA SER A 506 41.19 59.92 30.18
C SER A 506 42.30 59.62 29.17
N ASP A 507 42.26 60.23 27.97
CA ASP A 507 43.27 60.01 26.92
C ASP A 507 44.58 60.79 27.14
N LYS A 508 44.58 61.85 27.96
CA LYS A 508 45.81 62.60 28.29
C LYS A 508 46.59 62.02 29.48
N ALA A 509 46.01 61.09 30.22
CA ALA A 509 46.68 60.42 31.36
C ALA A 509 47.38 59.10 30.96
N ALA A 510 47.28 58.68 29.69
CA ALA A 510 47.87 57.45 29.17
C ALA A 510 49.01 57.70 28.15
N GLY A 511 49.66 58.87 28.24
CA GLY A 511 50.90 59.20 27.51
C GLY A 511 52.15 58.88 28.30
#